data_AF-A0A2A6Z7T2-F1
#
_entry.id   AF-A0A2A6Z7T2-F1
#
_cell.length_a   1.000
_cell.length_b   1.000
_cell.length_c   1.000
_cell.angle_alpha   90.00
_cell.angle_beta   90.00
_cell.angle_gamma   90.00
#
_symmetry.space_group_name_H-M   'P 1'
#
loop_
_entity.id
_entity.type
_entity.pdbx_description
1 polymer ?
#
loop_
_entity_poly.entity_id
_entity_poly.type
_entity_poly.pdbx_seq_one_letter_code
_entity_poly.pdbx_strand_id
1 'polypeptide(L)'
;MPRTSKTSGTAGQRKQRKPKEAKNSDSFVCWRRCRWRLRRFLRAGHGFRRPVRRLQGPAEPPGRRPLEGGRPVAVSETWRDVPGYGGKYQASDMGYIANTFWHGQKRKNGGRTILTQYKRKPRGKAKLQSAKRYVHLTDLEGNMREFSAAKIVAETFLGPVPAGKVIFHKNGNPADNSIWNLAFCTRQELGRMTGADSSRRPVLKFSAAGELLECYSSARQAAKQNYFSYQAIIDRCNGKCKRHILAPDGNYYAWDNTVSINRARKDLRALARQEGRIFAPANWPWPST
;
A
#
# COMPACT_ATOMS: atom_id res chain seq x y z
N MET A 1 43.42 28.12 60.23
CA MET A 1 42.33 27.12 60.37
C MET A 1 41.00 27.82 60.04
N PRO A 2 40.04 27.15 59.36
CA PRO A 2 39.52 27.67 58.09
C PRO A 2 38.08 28.23 58.09
N ARG A 3 37.89 29.10 57.08
CA ARG A 3 36.73 29.39 56.20
C ARG A 3 35.33 28.88 56.58
N THR A 4 34.45 29.88 56.67
CA THR A 4 33.00 29.92 56.48
C THR A 4 32.42 28.82 55.58
N SER A 5 31.36 28.18 56.06
CA SER A 5 30.56 27.20 55.33
C SER A 5 29.11 27.66 55.18
N LYS A 6 28.58 27.35 53.99
CA LYS A 6 27.16 27.02 53.67
C LYS A 6 26.14 28.15 53.50
N THR A 7 25.97 28.45 52.22
CA THR A 7 24.72 28.68 51.48
C THR A 7 23.47 27.95 52.02
N SER A 8 22.37 28.69 52.18
CA SER A 8 20.99 28.15 52.25
C SER A 8 20.16 28.75 51.10
N GLY A 9 20.05 28.01 50.00
CA GLY A 9 19.13 28.30 48.90
C GLY A 9 18.00 27.28 48.87
N THR A 10 16.77 27.78 49.02
CA THR A 10 15.50 27.07 49.06
C THR A 10 15.24 26.14 47.87
N ALA A 11 14.87 24.89 48.17
CA ALA A 11 14.45 23.87 47.20
C ALA A 11 13.02 24.12 46.69
N GLY A 12 12.89 24.50 45.41
CA GLY A 12 11.61 24.55 44.71
C GLY A 12 11.21 23.17 44.16
N GLN A 13 10.08 22.62 44.62
CA GLN A 13 9.52 21.36 44.15
C GLN A 13 9.08 21.43 42.68
N ARG A 14 9.66 20.59 41.82
CA ARG A 14 9.31 20.47 40.40
C ARG A 14 8.13 19.50 40.25
N LYS A 15 6.92 20.01 39.99
CA LYS A 15 5.71 19.20 39.69
C LYS A 15 5.93 18.32 38.46
N GLN A 16 5.96 16.99 38.64
CA GLN A 16 5.88 16.02 37.55
C GLN A 16 4.50 16.08 36.88
N ARG A 17 4.44 16.31 35.57
CA ARG A 17 3.20 16.21 34.79
C ARG A 17 3.02 14.76 34.33
N LYS A 18 1.91 14.14 34.74
CA LYS A 18 1.49 12.80 34.30
C LYS A 18 1.26 12.77 32.77
N PRO A 19 1.60 11.65 32.09
CA PRO A 19 1.40 11.53 30.65
C PRO A 19 -0.09 11.41 30.32
N LYS A 20 -0.55 12.16 29.31
CA LYS A 20 -1.90 12.05 28.74
C LYS A 20 -1.95 10.85 27.78
N GLU A 21 -2.95 10.00 27.94
CA GLU A 21 -3.25 8.87 27.05
C GLU A 21 -3.33 9.32 25.59
N ALA A 22 -2.55 8.65 24.74
CA ALA A 22 -2.59 8.84 23.29
C ALA A 22 -3.84 8.18 22.71
N LYS A 23 -4.74 8.99 22.15
CA LYS A 23 -5.89 8.51 21.38
C LYS A 23 -5.41 7.78 20.12
N ASN A 24 -5.89 6.55 19.94
CA ASN A 24 -5.72 5.70 18.76
C ASN A 24 -5.93 6.50 17.46
N SER A 25 -4.90 6.59 16.61
CA SER A 25 -5.00 7.12 15.25
C SER A 25 -4.40 6.14 14.23
N ASP A 26 -5.28 5.51 13.45
CA ASP A 26 -5.08 4.99 12.09
C ASP A 26 -3.75 4.29 11.74
N SER A 27 -3.48 3.19 12.45
CA SER A 27 -2.48 2.17 12.09
C SER A 27 -2.89 1.29 10.88
N PHE A 28 -4.10 1.46 10.33
CA PHE A 28 -4.65 0.57 9.29
C PHE A 28 -4.31 0.92 7.83
N VAL A 29 -3.84 2.14 7.53
CA VAL A 29 -3.64 2.60 6.14
C VAL A 29 -2.34 2.08 5.53
N CYS A 30 -1.28 1.85 6.33
CA CYS A 30 -0.01 1.33 5.83
C CYS A 30 -0.08 -0.17 5.46
N TRP A 31 -0.95 -0.94 6.14
CA TRP A 31 -1.12 -2.37 5.90
C TRP A 31 -1.72 -2.70 4.52
N ARG A 32 -2.53 -1.81 3.93
CA ARG A 32 -3.18 -2.07 2.63
C ARG A 32 -2.25 -1.94 1.43
N ARG A 33 -1.22 -1.08 1.46
CA ARG A 33 -0.21 -0.96 0.38
C ARG A 33 0.82 -2.10 0.42
N CYS A 34 1.18 -2.62 1.60
CA CYS A 34 2.09 -3.79 1.74
C CYS A 34 1.43 -5.14 1.42
N ARG A 35 0.08 -5.23 1.42
CA ARG A 35 -0.65 -6.52 1.28
C ARG A 35 -0.58 -7.17 -0.10
N TRP A 36 -0.11 -6.47 -1.14
CA TRP A 36 0.01 -7.06 -2.48
C TRP A 36 1.17 -8.05 -2.64
N ARG A 37 2.11 -8.11 -1.68
CA ARG A 37 3.19 -9.12 -1.66
C ARG A 37 3.14 -10.10 -0.48
N LEU A 38 2.32 -9.84 0.55
CA LEU A 38 2.20 -10.66 1.77
C LEU A 38 0.88 -11.47 1.84
N ARG A 39 0.40 -12.00 0.72
CA ARG A 39 -0.68 -13.01 0.71
C ARG A 39 -0.11 -14.40 0.41
N ARG A 40 0.76 -14.89 1.28
CA ARG A 40 0.96 -16.33 1.46
C ARG A 40 1.36 -16.54 2.90
N PHE A 41 0.61 -17.41 3.59
CA PHE A 41 0.77 -17.84 4.97
C PHE A 41 0.27 -16.87 6.05
N LEU A 42 -0.92 -17.16 6.55
CA LEU A 42 -1.24 -17.31 7.97
C LEU A 42 -2.66 -17.92 8.06
N ARG A 43 -2.72 -19.25 8.04
CA ARG A 43 -3.78 -20.05 8.66
C ARG A 43 -3.11 -20.84 9.77
N ALA A 44 -3.38 -20.48 11.02
CA ALA A 44 -3.39 -21.37 12.17
C ALA A 44 -4.07 -20.60 13.30
N GLY A 45 -5.12 -21.21 13.86
CA GLY A 45 -5.97 -20.63 14.89
C GLY A 45 -5.50 -20.93 16.32
N HIS A 46 -6.46 -20.78 17.23
CA HIS A 46 -6.41 -20.79 18.70
C HIS A 46 -5.94 -19.45 19.30
N GLY A 47 -6.68 -18.77 20.18
CA GLY A 47 -7.95 -19.08 20.84
C GLY A 47 -7.89 -18.61 22.29
N PHE A 48 -8.24 -17.35 22.58
CA PHE A 48 -8.52 -16.89 23.94
C PHE A 48 -9.61 -15.82 23.92
N ARG A 49 -10.75 -16.13 24.55
CA ARG A 49 -11.89 -15.21 24.76
C ARG A 49 -11.70 -14.45 26.07
N ARG A 50 -11.84 -13.11 26.03
CA ARG A 50 -12.28 -12.30 27.18
C ARG A 50 -13.29 -11.24 26.70
N PRO A 51 -14.31 -10.90 27.51
CA PRO A 51 -15.42 -10.07 27.08
C PRO A 51 -15.06 -8.58 27.19
N VAL A 52 -15.25 -7.81 26.12
CA VAL A 52 -15.09 -6.35 26.15
C VAL A 52 -16.46 -5.70 25.96
N ARG A 53 -16.83 -4.87 26.95
CA ARG A 53 -18.00 -4.00 26.97
C ARG A 53 -18.09 -3.19 25.67
N ARG A 54 -19.30 -3.17 25.10
CA ARG A 54 -19.65 -2.51 23.84
C ARG A 54 -19.63 -0.98 24.02
N LEU A 55 -18.48 -0.36 23.71
CA LEU A 55 -18.42 1.08 23.40
C LEU A 55 -18.78 1.27 21.93
N GLN A 56 -19.69 2.19 21.64
CA GLN A 56 -20.17 2.51 20.29
C GLN A 56 -18.97 2.93 19.41
N GLY A 57 -18.76 2.19 18.31
CA GLY A 57 -17.66 2.41 17.37
C GLY A 57 -17.92 3.57 16.40
N PRO A 58 -16.87 4.12 15.77
CA PRO A 58 -16.98 5.19 14.78
C PRO A 58 -17.63 4.68 13.48
N ALA A 59 -18.24 5.62 12.74
CA ALA A 59 -18.97 5.41 11.49
C ALA A 59 -18.26 4.45 10.52
N GLU A 60 -19.04 3.52 9.97
CA GLU A 60 -18.54 2.45 9.13
C GLU A 60 -17.96 2.93 7.79
N PRO A 61 -16.93 2.25 7.25
CA PRO A 61 -16.39 2.58 5.93
C PRO A 61 -17.43 2.35 4.82
N PRO A 62 -17.46 3.17 3.76
CA PRO A 62 -18.38 3.02 2.63
C PRO A 62 -17.96 1.80 1.81
N GLY A 63 -18.45 0.64 2.21
CA GLY A 63 -18.16 -0.65 1.59
C GLY A 63 -19.06 -1.78 2.06
N ARG A 64 -20.07 -1.51 2.91
CA ARG A 64 -21.13 -2.48 3.15
C ARG A 64 -22.16 -2.37 2.03
N ARG A 65 -22.49 -3.54 1.47
CA ARG A 65 -23.58 -3.75 0.51
C ARG A 65 -24.86 -3.09 1.07
N PRO A 66 -25.67 -2.41 0.25
CA PRO A 66 -26.99 -1.99 0.69
C PRO A 66 -27.78 -3.24 1.13
N LEU A 67 -28.20 -3.25 2.39
CA LEU A 67 -29.09 -4.28 2.93
C LEU A 67 -30.50 -3.75 2.84
N GLU A 68 -31.24 -4.09 1.78
CA GLU A 68 -32.70 -4.04 1.84
C GLU A 68 -33.18 -5.36 2.47
N GLY A 69 -33.84 -5.27 3.62
CA GLY A 69 -34.55 -6.40 4.23
C GLY A 69 -33.70 -7.61 4.67
N GLY A 70 -32.39 -7.44 4.86
CA GLY A 70 -31.53 -8.50 5.42
C GLY A 70 -31.22 -9.67 4.46
N ARG A 71 -31.54 -9.57 3.17
CA ARG A 71 -31.10 -10.53 2.14
C ARG A 71 -29.90 -9.95 1.38
N PRO A 72 -28.84 -10.73 1.09
CA PRO A 72 -27.77 -10.26 0.22
C PRO A 72 -28.34 -10.06 -1.17
N VAL A 73 -28.58 -8.80 -1.57
CA VAL A 73 -28.91 -8.46 -2.96
C VAL A 73 -27.71 -8.91 -3.81
N ALA A 74 -27.94 -9.87 -4.70
CA ALA A 74 -26.98 -10.21 -5.74
C ALA A 74 -26.93 -8.99 -6.66
N VAL A 75 -25.95 -8.11 -6.44
CA VAL A 75 -25.72 -6.97 -7.34
C VAL A 75 -25.35 -7.57 -8.68
N SER A 76 -26.29 -7.55 -9.63
CA SER A 76 -26.07 -8.08 -10.97
C SER A 76 -25.01 -7.22 -11.66
N GLU A 77 -23.88 -7.84 -12.00
CA GLU A 77 -22.83 -7.22 -12.79
C GLU A 77 -23.41 -6.72 -14.12
N THR A 78 -23.25 -5.43 -14.41
CA THR A 78 -23.75 -4.85 -15.65
C THR A 78 -22.70 -4.96 -16.74
N TRP A 79 -23.08 -5.55 -17.88
CA TRP A 79 -22.23 -5.68 -19.07
C TRP A 79 -22.72 -4.77 -20.19
N ARG A 80 -21.80 -4.07 -20.85
CA ARG A 80 -22.08 -3.19 -22.00
C ARG A 80 -21.10 -3.44 -23.14
N ASP A 81 -21.54 -3.21 -24.37
CA ASP A 81 -20.69 -3.33 -25.55
C ASP A 81 -19.59 -2.27 -25.56
N VAL A 82 -18.38 -2.68 -25.93
CA VAL A 82 -17.26 -1.74 -26.10
C VAL A 82 -17.49 -0.95 -27.39
N PRO A 83 -17.55 0.40 -27.32
CA PRO A 83 -17.77 1.23 -28.51
C PRO A 83 -16.72 0.98 -29.59
N GLY A 84 -17.14 0.94 -30.86
CA GLY A 84 -16.24 0.78 -32.01
C GLY A 84 -15.85 -0.66 -32.37
N TYR A 85 -16.40 -1.68 -31.69
CA TYR A 85 -16.07 -3.10 -31.94
C TYR A 85 -17.25 -3.96 -32.38
N GLY A 86 -18.37 -3.36 -32.79
CA GLY A 86 -19.53 -4.10 -33.33
C GLY A 86 -20.10 -5.19 -32.41
N GLY A 87 -20.01 -5.00 -31.09
CA GLY A 87 -20.47 -5.98 -30.10
C GLY A 87 -19.57 -7.20 -29.90
N LYS A 88 -18.36 -7.21 -30.49
CA LYS A 88 -17.35 -8.28 -30.34
C LYS A 88 -16.79 -8.38 -28.92
N TYR A 89 -16.71 -7.25 -28.25
CA TYR A 89 -16.22 -7.14 -26.88
C TYR A 89 -17.24 -6.47 -25.99
N GLN A 90 -17.32 -6.92 -24.74
CA GLN A 90 -18.11 -6.33 -23.68
C GLN A 90 -17.22 -5.99 -22.48
N ALA A 91 -17.55 -4.90 -21.80
CA ALA A 91 -16.93 -4.53 -20.53
C ALA A 91 -17.97 -4.57 -19.41
N SER A 92 -17.54 -4.95 -18.22
CA SER A 92 -18.36 -4.97 -17.01
C SER A 92 -18.07 -3.79 -16.10
N ASP A 93 -19.05 -3.41 -15.28
CA ASP A 93 -18.92 -2.37 -14.25
C ASP A 93 -17.88 -2.72 -13.17
N MET A 94 -17.60 -4.01 -12.94
CA MET A 94 -16.52 -4.54 -12.09
C MET A 94 -15.13 -4.48 -12.76
N GLY A 95 -15.05 -4.06 -14.03
CA GLY A 95 -13.80 -3.88 -14.75
C GLY A 95 -13.26 -5.13 -15.45
N TYR A 96 -14.11 -6.14 -15.66
CA TYR A 96 -13.79 -7.27 -16.53
C TYR A 96 -14.06 -6.90 -17.99
N ILE A 97 -13.28 -7.49 -18.90
CA ILE A 97 -13.45 -7.31 -20.35
C ILE A 97 -13.57 -8.70 -20.93
N ALA A 98 -14.56 -8.92 -21.77
CA ALA A 98 -14.85 -10.22 -22.35
C ALA A 98 -15.02 -10.14 -23.85
N ASN A 99 -14.70 -11.24 -24.52
CA ASN A 99 -15.06 -11.52 -25.89
C ASN A 99 -16.38 -12.29 -25.93
N THR A 100 -17.33 -11.86 -26.76
CA THR A 100 -18.65 -12.47 -26.95
C THR A 100 -18.70 -13.43 -28.15
N PHE A 101 -17.61 -13.49 -28.92
CA PHE A 101 -17.45 -14.33 -30.10
C PHE A 101 -16.57 -15.56 -29.79
N TRP A 102 -16.77 -16.61 -30.58
CA TRP A 102 -15.95 -17.82 -30.60
C TRP A 102 -15.75 -18.25 -32.04
N HIS A 103 -14.50 -18.49 -32.45
CA HIS A 103 -14.15 -18.80 -33.86
C HIS A 103 -14.84 -17.89 -34.90
N GLY A 104 -14.88 -16.58 -34.65
CA GLY A 104 -15.48 -15.61 -35.56
C GLY A 104 -17.01 -15.52 -35.54
N GLN A 105 -17.71 -16.37 -34.78
CA GLN A 105 -19.17 -16.33 -34.64
C GLN A 105 -19.62 -15.83 -33.28
N LYS A 106 -20.72 -15.06 -33.26
CA LYS A 106 -21.34 -14.58 -32.02
C LYS A 106 -21.95 -15.74 -31.26
N ARG A 107 -21.68 -15.83 -29.95
CA ARG A 107 -22.23 -16.91 -29.11
C ARG A 107 -23.74 -16.74 -28.92
N LYS A 108 -24.51 -17.80 -29.22
CA LYS A 108 -25.98 -17.80 -29.15
C LYS A 108 -26.52 -17.62 -27.71
N ASN A 109 -25.81 -18.14 -26.71
CA ASN A 109 -26.27 -18.14 -25.32
C ASN A 109 -25.83 -16.89 -24.53
N GLY A 110 -25.35 -15.83 -25.20
CA GLY A 110 -24.76 -14.68 -24.52
C GLY A 110 -23.49 -15.01 -23.73
N GLY A 111 -22.85 -16.14 -24.06
CA GLY A 111 -21.62 -16.59 -23.42
C GLY A 111 -20.48 -15.59 -23.61
N ARG A 112 -19.57 -15.54 -22.65
CA ARG A 112 -18.46 -14.58 -22.60
C ARG A 112 -17.18 -15.29 -22.24
N THR A 113 -16.07 -14.95 -22.90
CA THR A 113 -14.73 -15.35 -22.45
C THR A 113 -14.00 -14.13 -21.92
N ILE A 114 -13.73 -14.14 -20.62
CA ILE A 114 -12.98 -13.06 -19.96
C ILE A 114 -11.57 -13.01 -20.54
N LEU A 115 -11.18 -11.84 -21.05
CA LEU A 115 -9.87 -11.58 -21.58
C LEU A 115 -8.85 -11.43 -20.45
N THR A 116 -7.68 -12.06 -20.63
CA THR A 116 -6.59 -11.96 -19.66
C THR A 116 -6.02 -10.55 -19.65
N GLN A 117 -6.18 -9.86 -18.52
CA GLN A 117 -5.56 -8.56 -18.28
C GLN A 117 -4.12 -8.74 -17.82
N TYR A 118 -3.15 -8.23 -18.57
CA TYR A 118 -1.73 -8.39 -18.26
C TYR A 118 -1.03 -7.07 -17.92
N LYS A 119 0.17 -7.19 -17.35
CA LYS A 119 1.08 -6.06 -17.09
C LYS A 119 2.12 -5.98 -18.20
N ARG A 120 2.43 -4.77 -18.64
CA ARG A 120 3.55 -4.57 -19.57
C ARG A 120 4.87 -4.92 -18.90
N LYS A 121 5.74 -5.62 -19.64
CA LYS A 121 7.14 -5.78 -19.26
C LYS A 121 7.82 -4.40 -19.25
N PRO A 122 8.80 -4.16 -18.37
CA PRO A 122 9.56 -2.91 -18.39
C PRO A 122 10.30 -2.81 -19.72
N ARG A 123 10.32 -1.62 -20.33
CA ARG A 123 11.12 -1.34 -21.53
C ARG A 123 12.35 -0.50 -21.14
N GLY A 124 13.50 -0.79 -21.74
CA GLY A 124 14.74 -0.05 -21.54
C GLY A 124 15.23 -0.08 -20.09
N LYS A 125 15.69 1.07 -19.57
CA LYS A 125 16.27 1.21 -18.22
C LYS A 125 15.24 1.21 -17.08
N ALA A 126 13.94 1.09 -17.39
CA ALA A 126 12.90 1.08 -16.36
C ALA A 126 13.01 -0.18 -15.50
N LYS A 127 13.27 -0.02 -14.20
CA LYS A 127 13.46 -1.15 -13.27
C LYS A 127 12.15 -1.74 -12.75
N LEU A 128 11.02 -1.03 -12.89
CA LEU A 128 9.73 -1.45 -12.33
C LEU A 128 8.69 -1.69 -13.44
N GLN A 129 7.95 -2.80 -13.31
CA GLN A 129 6.81 -3.09 -14.18
C GLN A 129 5.69 -2.08 -13.96
N SER A 130 5.05 -1.65 -15.05
CA SER A 130 3.84 -0.83 -14.94
C SER A 130 2.76 -1.60 -14.19
N ALA A 131 2.21 -1.00 -13.14
CA ALA A 131 1.13 -1.62 -12.37
C ALA A 131 -0.22 -1.61 -13.13
N LYS A 132 -0.33 -0.85 -14.23
CA LYS A 132 -1.51 -0.76 -15.09
C LYS A 132 -1.81 -2.11 -15.76
N ARG A 133 -3.09 -2.36 -16.03
CA ARG A 133 -3.57 -3.52 -16.77
C ARG A 133 -3.90 -3.17 -18.21
N TYR A 134 -3.51 -4.06 -19.11
CA TYR A 134 -3.70 -3.95 -20.55
C TYR A 134 -4.38 -5.19 -21.11
N VAL A 135 -5.05 -5.01 -22.25
CA VAL A 135 -5.73 -6.06 -23.02
C VAL A 135 -5.51 -5.78 -24.51
N HIS A 136 -5.38 -6.83 -25.29
CA HIS A 136 -5.39 -6.74 -26.75
C HIS A 136 -6.82 -6.88 -27.27
N LEU A 137 -7.25 -5.91 -28.08
CA LEU A 137 -8.51 -5.95 -28.82
C LEU A 137 -8.20 -5.94 -30.32
N THR A 138 -8.93 -6.74 -31.08
CA THR A 138 -8.83 -6.78 -32.55
C THR A 138 -10.01 -6.00 -33.12
N ASP A 139 -9.72 -4.97 -33.90
CA ASP A 139 -10.73 -4.16 -34.59
C ASP A 139 -11.54 -4.98 -35.62
N LEU A 140 -12.45 -4.31 -36.33
CA LEU A 140 -13.31 -4.96 -37.32
C LEU A 140 -12.53 -5.28 -38.61
N GLU A 141 -11.46 -4.53 -38.88
CA GLU A 141 -10.55 -4.68 -40.01
C GLU A 141 -9.50 -5.80 -39.78
N GLY A 142 -9.40 -6.34 -38.56
CA GLY A 142 -8.49 -7.43 -38.20
C GLY A 142 -7.16 -7.00 -37.56
N ASN A 143 -6.92 -5.71 -37.35
CA ASN A 143 -5.74 -5.21 -36.66
C ASN A 143 -5.88 -5.35 -35.14
N MET A 144 -4.88 -5.96 -34.51
CA MET A 144 -4.80 -6.08 -33.06
C MET A 144 -4.12 -4.85 -32.45
N ARG A 145 -4.79 -4.21 -31.49
CA ARG A 145 -4.28 -3.06 -30.75
C ARG A 145 -4.35 -3.29 -29.25
N GLU A 146 -3.35 -2.77 -28.54
CA GLU A 146 -3.27 -2.85 -27.08
C GLU A 146 -3.93 -1.62 -26.45
N PHE A 147 -4.85 -1.84 -25.51
CA PHE A 147 -5.51 -0.79 -24.76
C PHE A 147 -5.38 -1.01 -23.26
N SER A 148 -5.45 0.08 -22.50
CA SER A 148 -5.57 -0.03 -21.04
C SER A 148 -6.98 -0.51 -20.68
N ALA A 149 -7.08 -1.48 -19.77
CA ALA A 149 -8.37 -1.98 -19.29
C ALA A 149 -9.22 -0.86 -18.66
N ALA A 150 -8.59 0.03 -17.88
CA ALA A 150 -9.25 1.20 -17.32
C ALA A 150 -9.83 2.15 -18.40
N LYS A 151 -9.14 2.28 -19.55
CA LYS A 151 -9.63 3.10 -20.66
C LYS A 151 -10.88 2.51 -21.29
N ILE A 152 -10.85 1.21 -21.58
CA ILE A 152 -12.00 0.49 -22.15
C ILE A 152 -13.22 0.65 -21.24
N VAL A 153 -13.07 0.34 -19.94
CA VAL A 153 -14.18 0.42 -18.99
C VAL A 153 -14.69 1.86 -18.84
N ALA A 154 -13.79 2.85 -18.73
CA ALA A 154 -14.20 4.25 -18.65
C ALA A 154 -14.96 4.69 -19.90
N GLU A 155 -14.47 4.36 -21.10
CA GLU A 155 -15.12 4.75 -22.35
C GLU A 155 -16.48 4.05 -22.54
N THR A 156 -16.60 2.79 -22.12
CA THR A 156 -17.85 2.02 -22.23
C THR A 156 -18.96 2.56 -21.31
N PHE A 157 -18.63 3.03 -20.11
CA PHE A 157 -19.65 3.41 -19.13
C PHE A 157 -19.74 4.92 -18.83
N LEU A 158 -18.62 5.63 -18.87
CA LEU A 158 -18.55 7.08 -18.61
C LEU A 158 -18.48 7.90 -19.90
N GLY A 159 -18.31 7.25 -21.06
CA GLY A 159 -18.15 7.91 -22.36
C GLY A 159 -16.70 8.32 -22.66
N PRO A 160 -16.47 8.99 -23.80
CA PRO A 160 -15.13 9.35 -24.26
C PRO A 160 -14.40 10.19 -23.21
N VAL A 161 -13.10 9.94 -23.05
CA VAL A 161 -12.27 10.70 -22.09
C VAL A 161 -12.25 12.17 -22.53
N PRO A 162 -12.72 13.12 -21.70
CA PRO A 162 -12.73 14.53 -22.07
C PRO A 162 -11.33 15.06 -22.37
N ALA A 163 -11.22 16.00 -23.32
CA ALA A 163 -9.96 16.62 -23.68
C ALA A 163 -9.24 17.21 -22.44
N GLY A 164 -7.92 17.00 -22.36
CA GLY A 164 -7.09 17.46 -21.24
C GLY A 164 -7.25 16.68 -19.92
N LYS A 165 -8.17 15.70 -19.84
CA LYS A 165 -8.34 14.85 -18.66
C LYS A 165 -7.62 13.51 -18.80
N VAL A 166 -7.36 12.89 -17.65
CA VAL A 166 -6.77 11.57 -17.52
C VAL A 166 -7.58 10.72 -16.56
N ILE A 167 -7.56 9.41 -16.80
CA ILE A 167 -8.20 8.42 -15.93
C ILE A 167 -7.34 8.21 -14.69
N PHE A 168 -7.99 8.25 -13.53
CA PHE A 168 -7.38 8.05 -12.22
C PHE A 168 -8.15 7.00 -11.40
N HIS A 169 -7.42 6.23 -10.62
CA HIS A 169 -7.94 5.21 -9.71
C HIS A 169 -8.03 5.79 -8.29
N LYS A 170 -9.25 5.98 -7.77
CA LYS A 170 -9.50 6.60 -6.45
C LYS A 170 -8.78 5.88 -5.31
N ASN A 171 -8.74 4.54 -5.35
CA ASN A 171 -8.07 3.71 -4.35
C ASN A 171 -6.55 3.57 -4.56
N GLY A 172 -5.98 4.16 -5.61
CA GLY A 172 -4.56 4.06 -5.96
C GLY A 172 -4.10 2.67 -6.40
N ASN A 173 -5.01 1.72 -6.66
CA ASN A 173 -4.71 0.39 -7.15
C ASN A 173 -5.01 0.27 -8.66
N PRO A 174 -4.00 0.25 -9.54
CA PRO A 174 -4.22 0.21 -10.99
C PRO A 174 -4.72 -1.14 -11.55
N ALA A 175 -4.91 -2.14 -10.67
CA ALA A 175 -5.51 -3.42 -11.03
C ALA A 175 -7.04 -3.46 -10.85
N ASP A 176 -7.59 -2.54 -10.04
CA ASP A 176 -9.02 -2.44 -9.80
C ASP A 176 -9.62 -1.47 -10.81
N ASN A 177 -10.08 -2.01 -11.94
CA ASN A 177 -10.64 -1.21 -13.04
C ASN A 177 -12.16 -1.04 -12.94
N SER A 178 -12.73 -1.25 -11.77
CA SER A 178 -14.17 -1.08 -11.55
C SER A 178 -14.59 0.37 -11.75
N ILE A 179 -15.80 0.59 -12.28
CA ILE A 179 -16.27 1.92 -12.67
C ILE A 179 -16.31 2.91 -11.48
N TRP A 180 -16.72 2.45 -10.29
CA TRP A 180 -16.75 3.29 -9.07
C TRP A 180 -15.37 3.75 -8.63
N ASN A 181 -14.33 2.99 -9.00
CA ASN A 181 -12.94 3.32 -8.70
C ASN A 181 -12.30 4.25 -9.73
N LEU A 182 -12.87 4.35 -10.94
CA LEU A 182 -12.37 5.22 -12.00
C LEU A 182 -12.97 6.62 -11.89
N ALA A 183 -12.16 7.64 -12.21
CA ALA A 183 -12.58 9.02 -12.34
C ALA A 183 -11.73 9.74 -13.39
N PHE A 184 -12.25 10.83 -13.95
CA PHE A 184 -11.49 11.75 -14.78
C PHE A 184 -10.98 12.91 -13.93
N CYS A 185 -9.70 13.23 -14.05
CA CYS A 185 -9.09 14.40 -13.43
C CYS A 185 -8.13 15.07 -14.41
N THR A 186 -7.79 16.33 -14.16
CA THR A 186 -6.74 16.98 -14.95
C THR A 186 -5.36 16.44 -14.55
N ARG A 187 -4.37 16.57 -15.44
CA ARG A 187 -3.00 16.17 -15.12
C ARG A 187 -2.43 16.94 -13.92
N GLN A 188 -2.80 18.20 -13.77
CA GLN A 188 -2.33 19.07 -12.68
C GLN A 188 -2.90 18.62 -11.33
N GLU A 189 -4.21 18.35 -11.25
CA GLU A 189 -4.84 17.82 -10.04
C GLU A 189 -4.27 16.46 -9.65
N LEU A 190 -4.09 15.57 -10.63
CA LEU A 190 -3.44 14.28 -10.40
C LEU A 190 -2.04 14.44 -9.82
N GLY A 191 -1.27 15.39 -10.36
CA GLY A 191 0.06 15.73 -9.86
C GLY A 191 0.02 16.26 -8.42
N ARG A 192 -0.93 17.12 -8.07
CA ARG A 192 -1.11 17.62 -6.69
C ARG A 192 -1.47 16.50 -5.72
N MET A 193 -2.36 15.59 -6.10
CA MET A 193 -2.79 14.47 -5.24
C MET A 193 -1.72 13.39 -5.06
N THR A 194 -1.00 13.03 -6.12
CA THR A 194 -0.12 11.86 -6.12
C THR A 194 1.38 12.20 -6.13
N GLY A 195 1.74 13.44 -6.46
CA GLY A 195 3.13 13.87 -6.59
C GLY A 195 3.91 13.78 -5.29
N ALA A 196 3.31 14.22 -4.17
CA ALA A 196 3.94 14.08 -2.85
C ALA A 196 4.18 12.61 -2.50
N ASP A 197 3.25 11.73 -2.86
CA ASP A 197 3.34 10.29 -2.64
C ASP A 197 4.41 9.62 -3.50
N SER A 198 4.71 10.16 -4.69
CA SER A 198 5.69 9.58 -5.60
C SER A 198 7.14 9.63 -5.08
N SER A 199 7.47 10.62 -4.23
CA SER A 199 8.80 10.78 -3.63
C SER A 199 8.92 10.17 -2.23
N ARG A 200 7.81 9.74 -1.64
CA ARG A 200 7.81 9.14 -0.30
C ARG A 200 8.48 7.78 -0.33
N ARG A 201 9.44 7.61 0.57
CA ARG A 201 10.16 6.37 0.80
C ARG A 201 9.72 5.80 2.15
N PRO A 202 9.06 4.64 2.19
CA PRO A 202 8.68 4.00 3.44
C PRO A 202 9.92 3.61 4.25
N VAL A 203 9.77 3.62 5.57
CA VAL A 203 10.82 3.25 6.52
C VAL A 203 10.35 2.07 7.34
N LEU A 204 11.20 1.07 7.48
CA LEU A 204 11.00 -0.11 8.31
C LEU A 204 11.79 0.04 9.60
N LYS A 205 11.16 -0.28 10.72
CA LYS A 205 11.77 -0.35 12.04
C LYS A 205 11.93 -1.81 12.44
N PHE A 206 13.16 -2.19 12.74
CA PHE A 206 13.50 -3.53 13.22
C PHE A 206 13.98 -3.46 14.67
N SER A 207 13.70 -4.51 15.44
CA SER A 207 14.36 -4.71 16.72
C SER A 207 15.85 -5.01 16.53
N ALA A 208 16.65 -4.92 17.59
CA ALA A 208 18.04 -5.42 17.58
C ALA A 208 18.10 -6.91 17.19
N ALA A 209 17.03 -7.67 17.49
CA ALA A 209 16.87 -9.05 17.08
C ALA A 209 16.49 -9.25 15.59
N GLY A 210 16.34 -8.17 14.81
CA GLY A 210 15.97 -8.26 13.40
C GLY A 210 14.49 -8.56 13.14
N GLU A 211 13.64 -8.51 14.15
CA GLU A 211 12.19 -8.63 13.95
C GLU A 211 11.64 -7.31 13.43
N LEU A 212 10.76 -7.37 12.44
CA LEU A 212 10.08 -6.19 11.93
C LEU A 212 9.03 -5.73 12.95
N LEU A 213 9.24 -4.54 13.53
CA LEU A 213 8.36 -3.96 14.55
C LEU A 213 7.27 -3.11 13.90
N GLU A 214 7.66 -2.17 13.05
CA GLU A 214 6.73 -1.18 12.49
C GLU A 214 7.15 -0.70 11.09
N CYS A 215 6.16 -0.30 10.29
CA CYS A 215 6.34 0.27 8.96
C CYS A 215 5.75 1.67 8.92
N TYR A 216 6.55 2.65 8.53
CA TYR A 216 6.14 4.03 8.38
C TYR A 216 6.04 4.41 6.91
N SER A 217 5.04 5.22 6.55
CA SER A 217 4.86 5.71 5.18
C SER A 217 5.98 6.65 4.71
N SER A 218 6.77 7.19 5.64
CA SER A 218 7.89 8.10 5.35
C SER A 218 8.84 8.22 6.56
N ALA A 219 10.07 8.68 6.29
CA ALA A 219 11.01 9.05 7.36
C ALA A 219 10.48 10.16 8.28
N ARG A 220 9.67 11.09 7.77
CA ARG A 220 9.06 12.15 8.60
C ARG A 220 8.02 11.58 9.58
N GLN A 221 7.25 10.59 9.14
CA GLN A 221 6.32 9.88 10.03
C GLN A 221 7.09 9.07 11.09
N ALA A 222 8.12 8.31 10.66
CA ALA A 222 8.97 7.55 11.57
C ALA A 222 9.60 8.45 12.65
N ALA A 223 10.15 9.60 12.23
CA ALA A 223 10.73 10.60 13.12
C ALA A 223 9.70 11.12 14.13
N LYS A 224 8.52 11.53 13.67
CA LYS A 224 7.45 12.05 14.54
C LYS A 224 6.97 11.02 15.57
N GLN A 225 6.79 9.76 15.17
CA GLN A 225 6.24 8.72 16.06
C GLN A 225 7.28 8.17 17.05
N ASN A 226 8.56 8.16 16.67
CA ASN A 226 9.66 7.70 17.53
C ASN A 226 10.39 8.85 18.23
N TYR A 227 9.84 10.08 18.17
CA TYR A 227 10.41 11.28 18.80
C TYR A 227 11.86 11.58 18.38
N PHE A 228 12.19 11.29 17.12
CA PHE A 228 13.49 11.61 16.53
C PHE A 228 13.43 12.82 15.62
N SER A 229 14.58 13.45 15.37
CA SER A 229 14.70 14.39 14.25
C SER A 229 14.57 13.64 12.92
N TYR A 230 13.99 14.30 11.93
CA TYR A 230 13.90 13.76 10.57
C TYR A 230 15.27 13.32 10.02
N GLN A 231 16.30 14.13 10.27
CA GLN A 231 17.67 13.87 9.83
C GLN A 231 18.27 12.62 10.50
N ALA A 232 17.98 12.40 11.78
CA ALA A 232 18.46 11.24 12.52
C ALA A 232 17.96 9.91 11.93
N ILE A 233 16.71 9.86 11.44
CA ILE A 233 16.18 8.69 10.73
C ILE A 233 16.85 8.55 9.36
N ILE A 234 16.97 9.64 8.60
CA ILE A 234 17.58 9.61 7.27
C ILE A 234 19.03 9.13 7.29
N ASP A 235 19.84 9.65 8.21
CA ASP A 235 21.26 9.32 8.27
C ASP A 235 21.46 7.84 8.62
N ARG A 236 20.59 7.26 9.45
CA ARG A 236 20.56 5.81 9.75
C ARG A 236 20.10 5.00 8.56
N CYS A 237 18.98 5.36 7.94
CA CYS A 237 18.50 4.68 6.74
C CYS A 237 19.48 4.80 5.56
N ASN A 238 20.35 5.80 5.54
CA ASN A 238 21.43 5.93 4.55
C ASN A 238 22.74 5.28 5.00
N GLY A 239 22.88 4.82 6.25
CA GLY A 239 24.07 4.16 6.78
C GLY A 239 25.23 5.13 7.07
N LYS A 240 24.95 6.41 7.28
CA LYS A 240 25.96 7.40 7.69
C LYS A 240 26.39 7.22 9.15
N CYS A 241 25.53 6.66 9.99
CA CYS A 241 25.82 6.35 11.40
C CYS A 241 26.56 5.01 11.53
N LYS A 242 27.88 4.99 11.28
CA LYS A 242 28.68 3.74 11.29
C LYS A 242 28.94 3.17 12.68
N ARG A 243 29.17 4.04 13.69
CA ARG A 243 29.50 3.63 15.06
C ARG A 243 28.26 3.14 15.84
N HIS A 244 27.14 3.83 15.66
CA HIS A 244 25.87 3.52 16.31
C HIS A 244 24.83 3.18 15.24
N ILE A 245 24.84 1.91 14.86
CA ILE A 245 23.94 1.38 13.84
C ILE A 245 22.50 1.39 14.34
N LEU A 246 22.30 1.04 15.62
CA LEU A 246 21.03 1.19 16.32
C LEU A 246 20.78 2.66 16.67
N ALA A 247 19.52 3.07 16.61
CA ALA A 247 19.09 4.35 17.15
C ALA A 247 19.06 4.34 18.69
N PRO A 248 18.99 5.51 19.34
CA PRO A 248 18.96 5.60 20.81
C PRO A 248 17.81 4.84 21.48
N ASP A 249 16.77 4.48 20.73
CA ASP A 249 15.65 3.63 21.17
C ASP A 249 15.95 2.13 21.06
N GLY A 250 17.18 1.74 20.69
CA GLY A 250 17.61 0.35 20.53
C GLY A 250 17.17 -0.31 19.22
N ASN A 251 16.58 0.44 18.29
CA ASN A 251 16.01 -0.12 17.06
C ASN A 251 16.80 0.26 15.81
N TYR A 252 16.67 -0.55 14.76
CA TYR A 252 17.28 -0.31 13.45
C TYR A 252 16.26 0.27 12.48
N TYR A 253 16.64 1.29 11.72
CA TYR A 253 15.78 1.93 10.72
C TYR A 253 16.34 1.77 9.31
N ALA A 254 15.56 1.18 8.40
CA ALA A 254 15.96 0.98 7.01
C ALA A 254 14.90 1.52 6.04
N TRP A 255 15.31 1.90 4.84
CA TRP A 255 14.33 2.13 3.77
C TRP A 255 13.67 0.79 3.36
N ASP A 256 12.39 0.85 2.99
CA ASP A 256 11.70 -0.30 2.38
C ASP A 256 12.13 -0.47 0.91
N ASN A 257 13.37 -0.94 0.72
CA ASN A 257 13.88 -1.37 -0.57
C ASN A 257 14.89 -2.50 -0.39
N THR A 258 15.06 -3.31 -1.43
CA THR A 258 15.91 -4.51 -1.40
C THR A 258 17.33 -4.22 -0.91
N VAL A 259 17.94 -3.12 -1.37
CA VAL A 259 19.32 -2.77 -1.01
C VAL A 259 19.44 -2.46 0.49
N SER A 260 18.55 -1.64 1.02
CA SER A 260 18.61 -1.18 2.42
C SER A 260 18.23 -2.31 3.38
N ILE A 261 17.30 -3.18 2.98
CA ILE A 261 16.92 -4.36 3.75
C ILE A 261 18.06 -5.38 3.77
N ASN A 262 18.73 -5.61 2.64
CA ASN A 262 19.89 -6.49 2.61
C ASN A 262 21.04 -5.97 3.48
N ARG A 263 21.23 -4.64 3.52
CA ARG A 263 22.18 -4.03 4.46
C ARG A 263 21.74 -4.24 5.92
N ALA A 264 20.49 -3.95 6.25
CA ALA A 264 19.94 -4.17 7.59
C ALA A 264 20.13 -5.63 8.06
N ARG A 265 19.91 -6.60 7.15
CA ARG A 265 20.15 -8.02 7.42
C ARG A 265 21.61 -8.29 7.79
N LYS A 266 22.55 -7.74 7.03
CA LYS A 266 24.00 -7.91 7.28
C LYS A 266 24.39 -7.31 8.63
N ASP A 267 23.94 -6.08 8.89
CA ASP A 267 24.27 -5.35 10.11
C ASP A 267 23.71 -6.03 11.35
N LEU A 268 22.42 -6.40 11.34
CA LEU A 268 21.76 -7.07 12.48
C LEU A 268 22.25 -8.50 12.69
N ARG A 269 22.67 -9.19 11.63
CA ARG A 269 23.34 -10.49 11.74
C ARG A 269 24.74 -10.34 12.36
N ALA A 270 25.49 -9.29 12.00
CA ALA A 270 26.79 -9.01 12.61
C ALA A 270 26.64 -8.66 14.10
N LEU A 271 25.62 -7.87 14.45
CA LEU A 271 25.30 -7.53 15.84
C LEU A 271 24.93 -8.78 16.65
N ALA A 272 24.06 -9.64 16.13
CA ALA A 272 23.73 -10.91 16.77
C ALA A 272 24.96 -11.81 17.00
N ARG A 273 25.91 -11.85 16.05
CA ARG A 273 27.16 -12.61 16.22
C ARG A 273 28.03 -12.06 17.34
N GLN A 274 28.14 -10.73 17.48
CA GLN A 274 28.88 -10.10 18.58
C GLN A 274 28.25 -10.40 19.94
N GLU A 275 26.93 -10.53 19.99
CA GLU A 275 26.18 -10.88 21.21
C GLU A 275 26.10 -12.39 21.48
N GLY A 276 26.73 -13.25 20.65
CA GLY A 276 26.63 -14.71 20.78
C GLY A 276 25.24 -15.29 20.47
N ARG A 277 24.39 -14.52 19.80
CA ARG A 277 22.98 -14.81 19.51
C ARG A 277 22.81 -15.38 18.08
N ILE A 278 21.88 -16.33 17.92
CA ILE A 278 21.48 -16.83 16.60
C ILE A 278 20.58 -15.79 15.90
N PHE A 279 20.94 -15.39 14.68
CA PHE A 279 20.12 -14.50 13.85
C PHE A 279 19.03 -15.28 13.10
N ALA A 280 17.86 -15.43 13.73
CA ALA A 280 16.68 -16.10 13.16
C ALA A 280 15.39 -15.29 13.43
N PRO A 281 15.17 -14.16 12.74
CA PRO A 281 13.96 -13.34 12.94
C PRO A 281 12.71 -14.05 12.40
N ALA A 282 11.64 -14.05 13.20
CA ALA A 282 10.38 -14.74 12.88
C ALA A 282 9.60 -14.11 11.70
N ASN A 283 9.70 -12.78 11.50
CA ASN A 283 8.87 -12.03 10.57
C ASN A 283 9.67 -11.17 9.56
N TRP A 284 10.74 -11.73 8.99
CA TRP A 284 11.58 -10.99 8.04
C TRP A 284 10.87 -10.77 6.68
N PRO A 285 10.85 -9.53 6.14
CA PRO A 285 9.98 -9.17 5.01
C PRO A 285 10.33 -9.81 3.66
N TRP A 286 11.46 -10.52 3.53
CA TRP A 286 11.88 -11.14 2.26
C TRP A 286 12.63 -12.47 2.48
N PRO A 287 12.15 -13.62 1.97
CA PRO A 287 12.93 -14.85 2.02
C PRO A 287 14.23 -14.67 1.25
N SER A 288 15.31 -15.29 1.73
CA SER A 288 16.58 -15.36 0.98
C SER A 288 16.28 -15.98 -0.39
N THR A 289 16.52 -15.24 -1.46
CA THR A 289 16.89 -15.84 -2.74
C THR A 289 18.22 -16.53 -2.60
#